data_AF-A0A7S0H3I2-F1
#
_entry.id   AF-A0A7S0H3I2-F1
#
_cell.length_a   1.000
_cell.length_b   1.000
_cell.length_c   1.000
_cell.angle_alpha   90.00
_cell.angle_beta   90.00
_cell.angle_gamma   90.00
#
_symmetry.space_group_name_H-M   'P 1'
#
loop_
_entity.id
_entity.type
_entity.pdbx_description
1 polymer ?
#
loop_
_entity_poly.entity_id
_entity_poly.type
_entity_poly.pdbx_seq_one_letter_code
_entity_poly.pdbx_strand_id
1 'polypeptide(L)'
;MEDAAFGSEAIKRKVRLKHIDALFKLLRDFTVADVFENVHAKYKDSLDNKDSSLLKKAAGKLDLDTLLPLMQDLIIQNLAEGVMAERQPICDFIGWLEHEDSFLNDLDWFDHFPKTLLMKNICDCYKILEDCQSS
;
A
#
# COMPACT_ATOMS: atom_id res chain seq x y z
N MET A 1 -31.68 -36.37 11.86
CA MET A 1 -30.56 -36.85 11.04
C MET A 1 -29.86 -35.59 10.55
N GLU A 2 -28.74 -35.30 11.19
CA GLU A 2 -27.68 -34.32 10.92
C GLU A 2 -27.95 -33.16 9.94
N ASP A 3 -28.25 -31.97 10.50
CA ASP A 3 -28.06 -30.69 9.84
C ASP A 3 -26.58 -30.28 9.86
N ALA A 4 -26.08 -29.90 8.70
CA ALA A 4 -24.68 -29.61 8.40
C ALA A 4 -24.11 -28.44 9.22
N ALA A 5 -23.27 -28.75 10.22
CA ALA A 5 -22.47 -27.76 10.97
C ALA A 5 -21.09 -27.48 10.32
N PHE A 6 -20.99 -27.53 8.99
CA PHE A 6 -19.79 -27.14 8.24
C PHE A 6 -19.72 -25.62 8.09
N GLY A 7 -19.29 -24.91 9.13
CA GLY A 7 -19.05 -23.46 9.00
C GLY A 7 -18.81 -22.67 10.28
N SER A 8 -18.87 -23.28 11.47
CA SER A 8 -19.01 -22.47 12.69
C SER A 8 -17.69 -21.94 13.26
N GLU A 9 -16.62 -22.74 13.34
CA GLU A 9 -15.42 -22.32 14.09
C GLU A 9 -14.33 -21.66 13.24
N ALA A 10 -14.03 -22.20 12.05
CA ALA A 10 -13.01 -21.62 11.19
C ALA A 10 -13.40 -20.22 10.68
N ILE A 11 -14.68 -20.02 10.35
CA ILE A 11 -15.22 -18.73 9.92
C ILE A 11 -15.21 -17.75 11.11
N LYS A 12 -15.66 -18.16 12.30
CA LYS A 12 -15.58 -17.32 13.51
C LYS A 12 -14.16 -16.91 13.87
N ARG A 13 -13.18 -17.82 13.72
CA ARG A 13 -11.75 -17.50 13.93
C ARG A 13 -11.23 -16.51 12.90
N LYS A 14 -11.54 -16.70 11.61
CA LYS A 14 -11.17 -15.75 10.55
C LYS A 14 -11.80 -14.37 10.78
N VAL A 15 -13.06 -14.29 11.20
CA VAL A 15 -13.74 -13.03 11.53
C VAL A 15 -13.09 -12.33 12.73
N ARG A 16 -12.78 -13.07 13.81
CA ARG A 16 -12.07 -12.51 14.97
C ARG A 16 -10.66 -12.02 14.63
N LEU A 17 -9.93 -12.72 13.77
CA LEU A 17 -8.60 -12.28 13.31
C LEU A 17 -8.70 -11.03 12.44
N LYS A 18 -9.67 -10.95 11.51
CA LYS A 18 -9.93 -9.74 10.72
C LYS A 18 -10.27 -8.54 11.61
N HIS A 19 -11.01 -8.74 12.70
CA HIS A 19 -11.32 -7.67 13.64
C HIS A 19 -10.10 -7.23 14.46
N ILE A 20 -9.16 -8.14 14.77
CA ILE A 20 -7.89 -7.77 15.42
C ILE A 20 -7.02 -6.96 14.46
N ASP A 21 -6.96 -7.34 13.18
CA ASP A 21 -6.22 -6.59 12.15
C ASP A 21 -6.84 -5.19 11.94
N ALA A 22 -8.17 -5.10 11.82
CA ALA A 22 -8.87 -3.82 11.73
C ALA A 22 -8.70 -2.95 12.99
N LEU A 23 -8.73 -3.56 14.18
CA LEU A 23 -8.50 -2.85 15.45
C LEU A 23 -7.04 -2.38 15.57
N PHE A 24 -6.07 -3.19 15.13
CA PHE A 24 -4.66 -2.83 15.13
C PHE A 24 -4.39 -1.68 14.15
N LYS A 25 -4.98 -1.72 12.95
CA LYS A 25 -4.96 -0.61 11.99
C LYS A 25 -5.55 0.66 12.61
N LEU A 26 -6.75 0.57 13.19
CA LEU A 26 -7.39 1.70 13.87
C LEU A 26 -6.52 2.27 15.01
N LEU A 27 -5.97 1.41 15.88
CA LEU A 27 -5.12 1.85 16.98
C LEU A 27 -3.82 2.51 16.49
N ARG A 28 -3.22 2.00 15.41
CA ARG A 28 -2.04 2.58 14.77
C ARG A 28 -2.37 3.98 14.21
N ASP A 29 -3.52 4.13 13.57
CA ASP A 29 -3.98 5.41 13.01
C ASP A 29 -4.20 6.47 14.11
N PHE A 30 -4.56 6.05 15.34
CA PHE A 30 -4.73 6.95 16.49
C PHE A 30 -3.44 7.21 17.31
N THR A 31 -2.39 6.42 17.13
CA THR A 31 -1.19 6.47 18.00
C THR A 31 0.09 6.94 17.31
N VAL A 32 0.16 6.88 15.99
CA VAL A 32 1.38 7.20 15.24
C VAL A 32 1.20 8.49 14.43
N ALA A 33 1.96 9.54 14.75
CA ALA A 33 1.92 10.81 14.04
C ALA A 33 2.52 10.74 12.61
N ASP A 34 3.43 9.80 12.37
CA ASP A 34 3.97 9.46 11.05
C ASP A 34 4.05 7.94 10.89
N VAL A 35 3.13 7.35 10.12
CA VAL A 35 3.06 5.90 9.89
C VAL A 35 4.40 5.33 9.38
N PHE A 36 5.24 6.18 8.78
CA PHE A 36 6.54 5.82 8.23
C PHE A 36 7.73 6.21 9.11
N GLU A 37 7.53 6.47 10.41
CA GLU A 37 8.60 6.87 11.33
C GLU A 37 9.80 5.91 11.27
N ASN A 38 9.55 4.60 11.32
CA ASN A 38 10.55 3.55 11.30
C ASN A 38 11.15 3.23 9.91
N VAL A 39 10.66 3.87 8.84
CA VAL A 39 11.19 3.67 7.49
C VAL A 39 12.56 4.31 7.35
N HIS A 40 13.49 3.62 6.69
CA HIS A 40 14.84 4.13 6.49
C HIS A 40 14.81 5.47 5.71
N ALA A 41 15.62 6.45 6.15
CA ALA A 41 15.57 7.83 5.64
C ALA A 41 15.76 7.96 4.12
N LYS A 42 16.49 7.03 3.50
CA LYS A 42 16.73 6.99 2.05
C LYS A 42 15.48 6.81 1.19
N TYR A 43 14.34 6.45 1.79
CA TYR A 43 13.03 6.30 1.11
C TYR A 43 12.07 7.46 1.35
N LYS A 44 12.55 8.52 2.01
CA LYS A 44 11.76 9.69 2.40
C LYS A 44 12.10 10.93 1.57
N ASP A 45 12.76 10.78 0.42
CA ASP A 45 13.04 11.89 -0.48
C ASP A 45 11.72 12.42 -1.07
N SER A 46 11.57 13.74 -1.13
CA SER A 46 10.42 14.36 -1.79
C SER A 46 10.47 14.16 -3.31
N LEU A 47 9.29 13.98 -3.91
CA LEU A 47 9.12 14.04 -5.35
C LEU A 47 9.33 15.46 -5.85
N ASP A 48 9.86 15.59 -7.06
CA ASP A 48 9.90 16.90 -7.70
C ASP A 48 8.49 17.32 -8.15
N ASN A 49 8.33 18.62 -8.47
CA ASN A 49 7.02 19.16 -8.86
C ASN A 49 6.44 18.49 -10.11
N LYS A 50 7.30 18.01 -11.01
CA LYS A 50 6.89 17.41 -12.29
C LYS A 50 6.32 16.03 -12.05
N ASP A 51 7.03 15.20 -11.30
CA ASP A 51 6.65 13.84 -10.93
C ASP A 51 5.44 13.85 -10.00
N SER A 52 5.38 14.80 -9.06
CA SER A 52 4.20 15.02 -8.21
C SER A 52 2.95 15.34 -9.03
N SER A 53 3.07 16.22 -10.04
CA SER A 53 1.95 16.57 -10.93
C SER A 53 1.54 15.39 -11.82
N LEU A 54 2.50 14.57 -12.23
CA LEU A 54 2.25 13.38 -13.04
C LEU A 54 1.51 12.32 -12.21
N LEU A 55 1.94 12.09 -10.97
CA LEU A 55 1.30 11.18 -10.03
C LEU A 55 -0.14 11.63 -9.71
N LYS A 56 -0.37 12.92 -9.45
CA LYS A 56 -1.72 13.46 -9.23
C LYS A 56 -2.66 13.27 -10.43
N LYS A 57 -2.13 13.35 -11.66
CA LYS A 57 -2.90 13.06 -12.88
C LYS A 57 -3.20 11.58 -13.04
N ALA A 58 -2.26 10.72 -12.64
CA ALA A 58 -2.43 9.27 -12.66
C ALA A 58 -3.44 8.82 -11.60
N ALA A 59 -3.48 9.48 -10.44
CA ALA A 59 -4.34 9.12 -9.30
C ALA A 59 -5.81 8.91 -9.69
N GLY A 60 -6.37 9.76 -10.56
CA GLY A 60 -7.76 9.62 -11.02
C GLY A 60 -8.05 8.41 -11.91
N LYS A 61 -7.03 7.62 -12.28
CA LYS A 61 -7.16 6.38 -13.05
C LYS A 61 -6.69 5.15 -12.28
N LEU A 62 -6.15 5.34 -11.08
CA LEU A 62 -5.67 4.27 -10.21
C LEU A 62 -6.80 3.83 -9.28
N ASP A 63 -6.82 2.54 -8.94
CA ASP A 63 -7.63 2.06 -7.84
C ASP A 63 -6.90 2.32 -6.52
N LEU A 64 -7.15 3.49 -5.93
CA LEU A 64 -6.49 3.93 -4.69
C LEU A 64 -6.96 3.12 -3.47
N ASP A 65 -8.19 2.59 -3.49
CA ASP A 65 -8.73 1.78 -2.40
C ASP A 65 -7.96 0.46 -2.24
N THR A 66 -7.49 -0.09 -3.37
CA THR A 66 -6.63 -1.28 -3.40
C THR A 66 -5.16 -0.94 -3.25
N LEU A 67 -4.67 0.09 -3.96
CA LEU A 67 -3.26 0.41 -4.04
C LEU A 67 -2.68 0.93 -2.71
N LEU A 68 -3.39 1.83 -2.02
CA LEU A 68 -2.86 2.48 -0.82
C LEU A 68 -2.62 1.49 0.33
N PRO A 69 -3.55 0.60 0.71
CA PRO A 69 -3.29 -0.39 1.75
C PRO A 69 -2.10 -1.30 1.44
N LEU A 70 -2.00 -1.78 0.18
CA LEU A 70 -0.92 -2.65 -0.26
C LEU A 70 0.44 -1.94 -0.25
N MET A 71 0.46 -0.68 -0.71
CA MET A 71 1.66 0.15 -0.71
C MET A 71 2.10 0.49 0.72
N GLN A 72 1.16 0.80 1.61
CA GLN A 72 1.44 1.07 3.03
C GLN A 72 2.07 -0.15 3.70
N ASP A 73 1.50 -1.35 3.49
CA ASP A 73 2.01 -2.59 4.04
C ASP A 73 3.42 -2.90 3.51
N LEU A 74 3.66 -2.70 2.20
CA LEU A 74 5.00 -2.85 1.62
C LEU A 74 6.02 -1.91 2.28
N ILE A 75 5.67 -0.63 2.45
CA ILE A 75 6.55 0.37 3.06
C ILE A 75 6.91 -0.02 4.50
N ILE A 76 5.91 -0.38 5.30
CA ILE A 76 6.11 -0.67 6.72
C ILE A 76 6.90 -1.97 6.92
N GLN A 77 6.59 -3.01 6.13
CA GLN A 77 7.19 -4.32 6.31
C GLN A 77 8.59 -4.44 5.72
N ASN A 78 8.87 -3.75 4.60
CA ASN A 78 10.10 -4.01 3.82
C ASN A 78 11.12 -2.88 3.83
N LEU A 79 10.74 -1.66 4.22
CA LEU A 79 11.61 -0.48 4.10
C LEU A 79 12.24 -0.01 5.41
N ALA A 80 11.98 -0.70 6.53
CA ALA A 80 12.62 -0.40 7.81
C ALA A 80 14.14 -0.64 7.77
N GLU A 81 14.57 -1.78 7.22
CA GLU A 81 15.98 -2.20 7.23
C GLU A 81 16.83 -1.56 6.12
N GLY A 82 16.22 -0.89 5.14
CA GLY A 82 16.99 -0.24 4.08
C GLY A 82 17.67 -1.21 3.11
N VAL A 83 17.17 -2.43 2.93
CA VAL A 83 17.81 -3.44 2.04
C VAL A 83 17.50 -3.18 0.55
N MET A 84 16.31 -2.67 0.23
CA MET A 84 15.90 -2.38 -1.15
C MET A 84 16.73 -1.26 -1.80
N ALA A 85 16.90 -1.33 -3.12
CA ALA A 85 17.66 -0.34 -3.87
C ALA A 85 16.82 0.92 -4.12
N GLU A 86 17.28 2.06 -3.60
CA GLU A 86 16.56 3.35 -3.62
C GLU A 86 16.32 3.93 -5.04
N ARG A 87 17.13 3.51 -6.02
CA ARG A 87 17.08 3.99 -7.41
C ARG A 87 16.29 3.08 -8.34
N GLN A 88 15.66 2.03 -7.83
CA GLN A 88 14.80 1.18 -8.63
C GLN A 88 13.40 1.81 -8.73
N PRO A 89 12.69 1.60 -9.85
CA PRO A 89 11.32 2.08 -10.00
C PRO A 89 10.40 1.53 -8.92
N ILE A 90 9.49 2.35 -8.37
CA ILE A 90 8.49 1.90 -7.39
C ILE A 90 7.61 0.81 -8.01
N CYS A 91 7.19 1.00 -9.27
CA CYS A 91 6.31 0.09 -10.00
C CYS A 91 6.84 -1.34 -10.06
N ASP A 92 8.16 -1.51 -10.08
CA ASP A 92 8.79 -2.83 -10.17
C ASP A 92 8.68 -3.62 -8.87
N PHE A 93 8.34 -2.98 -7.74
CA PHE A 93 8.07 -3.67 -6.47
C PHE A 93 6.59 -3.79 -6.21
N ILE A 94 5.86 -2.67 -6.30
CA ILE A 94 4.41 -2.68 -6.03
C ILE A 94 3.65 -3.50 -7.08
N GLY A 95 4.18 -3.62 -8.31
CA GLY A 95 3.57 -4.42 -9.37
C GLY A 95 3.48 -5.91 -9.04
N TRP A 96 4.36 -6.43 -8.16
CA TRP A 96 4.33 -7.83 -7.71
C TRP A 96 3.47 -8.04 -6.46
N LEU A 97 2.79 -7.01 -5.95
CA LEU A 97 1.86 -7.19 -4.86
C LEU A 97 0.63 -7.96 -5.37
N GLU A 98 0.24 -8.98 -4.60
CA GLU A 98 -0.93 -9.80 -4.91
C GLU A 98 -2.19 -9.11 -4.39
N HIS A 99 -3.21 -9.04 -5.24
CA HIS A 99 -4.56 -8.67 -4.87
C HIS A 99 -5.53 -9.72 -5.40
N GLU A 100 -6.24 -10.38 -4.49
CA GLU A 100 -7.09 -11.54 -4.79
C GLU A 100 -6.31 -12.65 -5.50
N ASP A 101 -6.58 -12.88 -6.79
CA ASP A 101 -5.96 -13.94 -7.61
C ASP A 101 -5.07 -13.35 -8.74
N SER A 102 -4.63 -12.09 -8.62
CA SER A 102 -3.81 -11.41 -9.64
C SER A 102 -2.74 -10.50 -9.03
N PHE A 103 -1.70 -10.20 -9.80
CA PHE A 103 -0.70 -9.20 -9.42
C PHE A 103 -1.15 -7.81 -9.87
N LEU A 104 -0.69 -6.76 -9.18
CA LEU A 104 -1.06 -5.39 -9.57
C LEU A 104 -0.65 -5.07 -11.02
N ASN A 105 0.48 -5.59 -11.50
CA ASN A 105 0.92 -5.39 -12.89
C ASN A 105 0.02 -6.03 -13.96
N ASP A 106 -0.84 -6.97 -13.59
CA ASP A 106 -1.81 -7.61 -14.48
C ASP A 106 -3.13 -6.83 -14.55
N LEU A 107 -3.30 -5.78 -13.73
CA LEU A 107 -4.53 -4.98 -13.66
C LEU A 107 -4.42 -3.74 -14.58
N ASP A 108 -5.43 -3.54 -15.43
CA ASP A 108 -5.46 -2.45 -16.43
C ASP A 108 -5.27 -1.04 -15.82
N TRP A 109 -5.78 -0.81 -14.62
CA TRP A 109 -5.64 0.49 -13.95
C TRP A 109 -4.19 0.77 -13.54
N PHE A 110 -3.40 -0.27 -13.27
CA PHE A 110 -2.02 -0.14 -12.80
C PHE A 110 -1.06 0.29 -13.92
N ASP A 111 -1.41 0.08 -15.19
CA ASP A 111 -0.64 0.60 -16.33
C ASP A 111 -0.55 2.13 -16.36
N HIS A 112 -1.45 2.81 -15.66
CA HIS A 112 -1.41 4.26 -15.48
C HIS A 112 -0.42 4.71 -14.39
N PHE A 113 0.15 3.79 -13.61
CA PHE A 113 1.11 4.12 -12.57
C PHE A 113 2.44 4.63 -13.17
N PRO A 114 3.01 5.74 -12.67
CA PRO A 114 4.21 6.30 -13.27
C PRO A 114 5.46 5.42 -13.07
N LYS A 115 6.01 4.90 -14.17
CA LYS A 115 7.20 4.02 -14.17
C LYS A 115 8.53 4.73 -13.88
N THR A 116 8.53 6.07 -13.82
CA THR A 116 9.73 6.89 -13.59
C THR A 116 10.00 7.16 -12.11
N LEU A 117 9.02 6.90 -11.23
CA LEU A 117 9.16 7.19 -9.81
C LEU A 117 10.06 6.16 -9.14
N LEU A 118 10.94 6.63 -8.28
CA LEU A 118 11.99 5.81 -7.67
C LEU A 118 11.65 5.46 -6.22
N MET A 119 12.13 4.31 -5.75
CA MET A 119 11.91 3.84 -4.37
C MET A 119 12.31 4.86 -3.29
N LYS A 120 13.30 5.71 -3.56
CA LYS A 120 13.69 6.81 -2.66
C LYS A 120 12.53 7.77 -2.35
N ASN A 121 11.53 7.83 -3.22
CA ASN A 121 10.39 8.76 -3.16
C ASN A 121 9.08 8.09 -2.73
N ILE A 122 9.12 6.82 -2.30
CA ILE A 122 7.92 6.02 -2.08
C ILE A 122 7.03 6.57 -0.96
N CYS A 123 7.61 7.10 0.13
CA CYS A 123 6.83 7.67 1.22
C CYS A 123 6.07 8.93 0.80
N ASP A 124 6.69 9.78 -0.03
CA ASP A 124 6.06 11.00 -0.53
C ASP A 124 5.00 10.67 -1.60
N CYS A 125 5.30 9.67 -2.44
CA CYS A 125 4.34 9.12 -3.40
C CYS A 125 3.07 8.62 -2.71
N TYR A 126 3.20 7.88 -1.61
CA TYR A 126 2.06 7.43 -0.82
C TYR A 126 1.23 8.61 -0.31
N LYS A 127 1.87 9.60 0.33
CA LYS A 127 1.17 10.77 0.90
C LYS A 127 0.39 11.55 -0.16
N ILE A 128 0.98 11.77 -1.34
CA ILE A 128 0.32 12.45 -2.45
C ILE A 128 -0.92 11.67 -2.93
N LEU A 129 -0.83 10.35 -3.02
CA LEU A 129 -1.96 9.51 -3.44
C LEU A 129 -3.07 9.47 -2.37
N GLU A 130 -2.71 9.42 -1.09
CA GLU A 130 -3.64 9.48 0.05
C GLU A 130 -4.38 10.83 0.10
N ASP A 131 -3.67 11.93 -0.14
CA ASP A 131 -4.26 13.27 -0.28
C ASP A 131 -5.26 13.32 -1.46
N CYS A 132 -4.96 12.63 -2.56
CA CYS A 132 -5.83 12.58 -3.74
C CYS A 132 -7.07 11.70 -3.53
N GLN A 133 -6.99 10.65 -2.70
CA GLN A 133 -8.16 9.84 -2.32
C GLN A 133 -9.10 10.61 -1.37
N SER A 134 -8.52 11.47 -0.53
CA SER A 134 -9.24 12.27 0.47
C SER A 134 -9.83 13.58 -0.08
N SER A 135 -9.52 13.95 -1.33
CA SER A 135 -9.94 15.20 -2.00
C SER A 135 -11.13 14.99 -2.93
#